data_AF-A0A357F965-F1
#
_entry.id   AF-A0A357F965-F1
#
_cell.length_a   1.000
_cell.length_b   1.000
_cell.length_c   1.000
_cell.angle_alpha   90.00
_cell.angle_beta   90.00
_cell.angle_gamma   90.00
#
_symmetry.space_group_name_H-M   'P 1'
#
loop_
_entity.id
_entity.type
_entity.pdbx_description
1 polymer ?
#
loop_
_entity_poly.entity_id
_entity_poly.type
_entity_poly.pdbx_seq_one_letter_code
_entity_poly.pdbx_strand_id
1 'polypeptide(L)'
;MGGRNARKAKRSAALPDNMKPVRPGQDSGLFKPLKEGDLPKIHEAVLEVLETIGMDKAIPSCIEACTAVGCTVSAEGRLLFPRSVIKDSLAKAGRDITLYGASPEHDLQLSGNKVHFGTAGAAVHILDPTNREYRESTSADLFDIARICDTLEHIHFFQRSIVCRDLEDVREMDFNTCYASISGTKKHVGTSFSFPDNVDEALRMLHLIAGSEKAWRERPFVSMSVCHVVPPLKFAEEASACLEAGVRGGIPVLLLSAGQAGATSPATLARCVVQAVAEVLAGLVYVNAIKEGAPAIFGTWPFVSDLRTGSMSGGSGEQAVLMAACGQMAQFYNLPSGIAAGMTDSKIPDAQSGYEKGYTVSLAGHSGANLIYESAGMHASLLGCCLESYVIDNDMLGAINRTVRGIEVSAETLSLEPIRDVCLDGPGHYLGHEQTLSRMQSDYLYPLVGDRENINNWIEQGSTDVIQRAHIKVKEILENHFPKNWSEETDQIIREQFPVRIPRNRMQPRDIS
;
A
#
# COMPACT_ATOMS: atom_id res chain seq x y z
N MET A 1 -36.15 -22.95 -12.11
CA MET A 1 -35.53 -21.80 -11.41
C MET A 1 -34.68 -22.15 -10.17
N GLY A 2 -34.62 -23.40 -9.67
CA GLY A 2 -33.86 -23.73 -8.44
C GLY A 2 -32.33 -23.90 -8.57
N GLY A 3 -31.81 -24.32 -9.74
CA GLY A 3 -30.38 -24.66 -9.89
C GLY A 3 -29.43 -23.46 -9.99
N ARG A 4 -29.87 -22.34 -10.58
CA ARG A 4 -29.03 -21.12 -10.77
C ARG A 4 -28.79 -20.40 -9.45
N ASN A 5 -29.81 -20.27 -8.61
CA ASN A 5 -29.70 -19.64 -7.29
C ASN A 5 -28.86 -20.50 -6.33
N ALA A 6 -29.00 -21.84 -6.39
CA ALA A 6 -28.17 -22.75 -5.60
C ALA A 6 -26.68 -22.71 -6.00
N ARG A 7 -26.37 -22.58 -7.30
CA ARG A 7 -24.99 -22.41 -7.80
C ARG A 7 -24.42 -21.02 -7.49
N LYS A 8 -25.24 -19.96 -7.49
CA LYS A 8 -24.85 -18.63 -7.00
C LYS A 8 -24.49 -18.70 -5.51
N ALA A 9 -25.36 -19.26 -4.66
CA ALA A 9 -25.13 -19.38 -3.22
C ALA A 9 -23.88 -20.23 -2.87
N LYS A 10 -23.63 -21.33 -3.59
CA LYS A 10 -22.39 -22.12 -3.41
C LYS A 10 -21.11 -21.38 -3.84
N ARG A 11 -21.19 -20.44 -4.80
CA ARG A 11 -20.08 -19.56 -5.19
C ARG A 11 -19.85 -18.41 -4.21
N SER A 12 -20.90 -18.00 -3.49
CA SER A 12 -20.86 -16.91 -2.50
C SER A 12 -20.24 -17.32 -1.15
N ALA A 13 -20.06 -18.62 -0.88
CA ALA A 13 -19.42 -19.08 0.35
C ALA A 13 -17.91 -18.81 0.31
N ALA A 14 -17.37 -18.28 1.41
CA ALA A 14 -15.93 -18.01 1.53
C ALA A 14 -15.12 -19.30 1.35
N LEU A 15 -14.14 -19.25 0.46
CA LEU A 15 -13.22 -20.36 0.23
C LEU A 15 -12.16 -20.42 1.34
N PRO A 16 -11.70 -21.62 1.74
CA PRO A 16 -10.49 -21.77 2.53
C PRO A 16 -9.29 -21.11 1.82
N ASP A 17 -8.36 -20.52 2.56
CA ASP A 17 -7.26 -19.72 2.00
C ASP A 17 -6.38 -20.48 1.01
N ASN A 18 -6.19 -21.79 1.22
CA ASN A 18 -5.41 -22.64 0.33
C ASN A 18 -6.10 -22.96 -1.01
N MET A 19 -7.40 -22.66 -1.14
CA MET A 19 -8.19 -22.88 -2.34
C MET A 19 -8.45 -21.59 -3.13
N LYS A 20 -8.06 -20.42 -2.61
CA LYS A 20 -8.28 -19.14 -3.27
C LYS A 20 -7.46 -19.03 -4.57
N PRO A 21 -8.00 -18.44 -5.66
CA PRO A 21 -7.26 -18.23 -6.90
C PRO A 21 -6.02 -17.36 -6.76
N VAL A 22 -6.00 -16.47 -5.77
CA VAL A 22 -4.88 -15.61 -5.43
C VAL A 22 -4.87 -15.39 -3.93
N ARG A 23 -3.71 -15.07 -3.37
CA ARG A 23 -3.53 -14.73 -1.96
C ARG A 23 -2.51 -13.59 -1.82
N PRO A 24 -2.51 -12.85 -0.69
CA PRO A 24 -1.45 -11.90 -0.39
C PRO A 24 -0.07 -12.56 -0.44
N GLY A 25 0.96 -11.82 -0.90
CA GLY A 25 2.33 -12.29 -0.95
C GLY A 25 2.61 -13.32 -2.06
N GLN A 26 2.09 -13.12 -3.27
CA GLN A 26 2.56 -13.88 -4.44
C GLN A 26 4.00 -13.52 -4.76
N ASP A 27 4.77 -14.50 -5.25
CA ASP A 27 6.14 -14.27 -5.71
C ASP A 27 6.12 -13.47 -7.03
N SER A 28 6.73 -12.28 -7.03
CA SER A 28 6.79 -11.36 -8.19
C SER A 28 8.21 -11.21 -8.77
N GLY A 29 8.52 -10.13 -9.51
CA GLY A 29 9.88 -9.87 -10.01
C GLY A 29 10.19 -10.37 -11.43
N LEU A 30 9.15 -10.71 -12.20
CA LEU A 30 9.27 -11.12 -13.60
C LEU A 30 9.48 -9.95 -14.56
N PHE A 31 8.96 -8.76 -14.21
CA PHE A 31 9.16 -7.56 -15.02
C PHE A 31 10.39 -6.79 -14.53
N LYS A 32 11.38 -6.65 -15.40
CA LYS A 32 12.66 -5.98 -15.12
C LYS A 32 12.92 -4.87 -16.15
N PRO A 33 12.57 -3.61 -15.85
CA PRO A 33 12.81 -2.50 -16.78
C PRO A 33 14.30 -2.12 -16.88
N LEU A 34 15.12 -2.45 -15.88
CA LEU A 34 16.57 -2.28 -15.91
C LEU A 34 17.25 -3.60 -16.29
N LYS A 35 18.30 -3.52 -17.11
CA LYS A 35 19.13 -4.69 -17.39
C LYS A 35 19.93 -5.05 -16.14
N GLU A 36 20.18 -6.34 -15.91
CA GLU A 36 20.95 -6.82 -14.75
C GLU A 36 22.32 -6.13 -14.63
N GLY A 37 23.03 -5.92 -15.75
CA GLY A 37 24.33 -5.25 -15.76
C GLY A 37 24.29 -3.74 -15.47
N ASP A 38 23.10 -3.12 -15.40
CA ASP A 38 22.95 -1.70 -15.09
C ASP A 38 22.70 -1.45 -13.59
N LEU A 39 22.22 -2.44 -12.83
CA LEU A 39 21.96 -2.30 -11.38
C LEU A 39 23.23 -1.90 -10.60
N PRO A 40 24.41 -2.54 -10.80
CA PRO A 40 25.63 -2.12 -10.10
C PRO A 40 26.08 -0.70 -10.49
N LYS A 41 25.78 -0.23 -11.71
CA LYS A 41 26.13 1.13 -12.13
C LYS A 41 25.25 2.17 -11.44
N ILE A 42 23.97 1.87 -11.27
CA ILE A 42 23.05 2.72 -10.49
C ILE A 42 23.50 2.75 -9.03
N HIS A 43 23.82 1.60 -8.44
CA HIS A 43 24.36 1.54 -7.08
C HIS A 43 25.65 2.36 -6.92
N GLU A 44 26.57 2.27 -7.88
CA GLU A 44 27.80 3.06 -7.86
C GLU A 44 27.52 4.58 -7.88
N ALA A 45 26.59 5.03 -8.73
CA ALA A 45 26.17 6.43 -8.77
C ALA A 45 25.48 6.89 -7.46
N VAL A 46 24.70 6.01 -6.83
CA VAL A 46 24.09 6.26 -5.51
C VAL A 46 25.17 6.48 -4.45
N LEU A 47 26.20 5.63 -4.43
CA LEU A 47 27.32 5.76 -3.50
C LEU A 47 28.07 7.07 -3.71
N GLU A 48 28.34 7.44 -4.97
CA GLU A 48 29.00 8.70 -5.31
C GLU A 48 28.19 9.91 -4.83
N VAL A 49 26.87 9.92 -5.03
CA VAL A 49 25.98 10.97 -4.52
C VAL A 49 26.10 11.10 -3.01
N LEU A 50 26.01 9.99 -2.29
CA LEU A 50 26.03 9.99 -0.82
C LEU A 50 27.39 10.37 -0.22
N GLU A 51 28.48 9.95 -0.86
CA GLU A 51 29.85 10.21 -0.41
C GLU A 51 30.31 11.64 -0.72
N THR A 52 29.93 12.19 -1.88
CA THR A 52 30.47 13.48 -2.37
C THR A 52 29.51 14.65 -2.24
N ILE A 53 28.19 14.41 -2.31
CA ILE A 53 27.16 15.45 -2.20
C ILE A 53 26.48 15.37 -0.83
N GLY A 54 26.09 14.17 -0.40
CA GLY A 54 25.42 13.92 0.87
C GLY A 54 24.07 14.65 1.04
N MET A 55 23.61 14.74 2.27
CA MET A 55 22.30 15.25 2.65
C MET A 55 22.39 16.57 3.43
N ASP A 56 21.51 17.51 3.13
CA ASP A 56 21.38 18.78 3.86
C ASP A 56 20.44 18.67 5.06
N LYS A 57 20.47 19.67 5.94
CA LYS A 57 19.48 19.88 7.01
C LYS A 57 19.24 18.69 7.93
N ALA A 58 20.25 17.86 8.16
CA ALA A 58 20.18 16.83 9.18
C ALA A 58 20.01 17.49 10.56
N ILE A 59 19.04 17.04 11.34
CA ILE A 59 18.84 17.50 12.71
C ILE A 59 20.06 17.13 13.59
N PRO A 60 20.34 17.88 14.68
CA PRO A 60 21.54 17.64 15.50
C PRO A 60 21.71 16.19 15.97
N SER A 61 20.62 15.55 16.42
CA SER A 61 20.58 14.14 16.81
C SER A 61 20.90 13.17 15.66
N CYS A 62 20.50 13.52 14.42
CA CYS A 62 20.84 12.76 13.22
C CYS A 62 22.33 12.84 12.91
N ILE A 63 22.90 14.04 12.98
CA ILE A 63 24.34 14.24 12.79
C ILE A 63 25.12 13.46 13.85
N GLU A 64 24.76 13.58 15.12
CA GLU A 64 25.39 12.84 16.21
C GLU A 64 25.35 11.32 15.98
N ALA A 65 24.16 10.77 15.72
CA ALA A 65 24.00 9.33 15.50
C ALA A 65 24.77 8.83 14.26
N CYS A 66 24.67 9.54 13.14
CA CYS A 66 25.33 9.13 11.90
C CYS A 66 26.86 9.28 11.97
N THR A 67 27.36 10.34 12.61
CA THR A 67 28.82 10.52 12.78
C THR A 67 29.42 9.50 13.74
N ALA A 68 28.66 9.05 14.75
CA ALA A 68 29.07 7.95 15.63
C ALA A 68 29.30 6.62 14.90
N VAL A 69 28.66 6.41 13.74
CA VAL A 69 28.86 5.24 12.87
C VAL A 69 29.77 5.50 11.67
N GLY A 70 30.43 6.66 11.62
CA GLY A 70 31.49 6.97 10.64
C GLY A 70 31.08 7.91 9.49
N CYS A 71 29.88 8.48 9.49
CA CYS A 71 29.56 9.59 8.60
C CYS A 71 30.37 10.85 8.96
N THR A 72 30.49 11.79 8.02
CA THR A 72 31.19 13.07 8.24
C THR A 72 30.31 14.23 7.80
N VAL A 73 30.65 15.45 8.22
CA VAL A 73 29.96 16.66 7.78
C VAL A 73 30.91 17.45 6.88
N SER A 74 30.45 17.86 5.70
CA SER A 74 31.25 18.63 4.74
C SER A 74 31.47 20.06 5.22
N ALA A 75 32.36 20.80 4.54
CA ALA A 75 32.61 22.21 4.86
C ALA A 75 31.35 23.09 4.69
N GLU A 76 30.43 22.66 3.82
CA GLU A 76 29.15 23.31 3.54
C GLU A 76 28.04 22.87 4.51
N GLY A 77 28.36 22.01 5.49
CA GLY A 77 27.41 21.52 6.50
C GLY A 77 26.55 20.35 6.06
N ARG A 78 26.89 19.65 4.96
CA ARG A 78 26.14 18.48 4.47
C ARG A 78 26.62 17.20 5.15
N LEU A 79 25.70 16.34 5.58
CA LEU A 79 26.02 15.02 6.11
C LEU A 79 26.41 14.08 4.95
N LEU A 80 27.67 13.66 4.92
CA LEU A 80 28.25 12.76 3.92
C LEU A 80 28.28 11.33 4.46
N PHE A 81 28.04 10.36 3.60
CA PHE A 81 27.95 8.95 3.97
C PHE A 81 29.02 8.16 3.20
N PRO A 82 30.14 7.79 3.85
CA PRO A 82 31.17 6.98 3.22
C PRO A 82 30.63 5.63 2.75
N ARG A 83 31.20 5.09 1.68
CA ARG A 83 30.82 3.80 1.08
C ARG A 83 30.82 2.65 2.09
N SER A 84 31.78 2.64 3.02
CA SER A 84 31.87 1.66 4.10
C SER A 84 30.64 1.71 5.02
N VAL A 85 30.17 2.92 5.37
CA VAL A 85 28.99 3.09 6.23
C VAL A 85 27.74 2.59 5.52
N ILE A 86 27.58 2.87 4.21
CA ILE A 86 26.45 2.35 3.42
C ILE A 86 26.48 0.82 3.39
N LYS A 87 27.65 0.23 3.11
CA LYS A 87 27.84 -1.22 3.09
C LYS A 87 27.49 -1.86 4.44
N ASP A 88 27.98 -1.29 5.53
CA ASP A 88 27.75 -1.81 6.89
C ASP A 88 26.28 -1.66 7.30
N SER A 89 25.65 -0.53 6.97
CA SER A 89 24.22 -0.31 7.21
C SER A 89 23.35 -1.32 6.44
N LEU A 90 23.67 -1.59 5.16
CA LEU A 90 22.99 -2.61 4.37
C LEU A 90 23.16 -4.01 4.96
N ALA A 91 24.32 -4.33 5.53
CA ALA A 91 24.56 -5.63 6.18
C ALA A 91 23.74 -5.80 7.48
N LYS A 92 23.46 -4.69 8.17
CA LYS A 92 22.74 -4.64 9.45
C LYS A 92 21.24 -4.38 9.33
N ALA A 93 20.74 -4.08 8.13
CA ALA A 93 19.34 -3.74 7.90
C ALA A 93 18.40 -4.86 8.34
N GLY A 94 17.24 -4.50 8.89
CA GLY A 94 16.15 -5.44 9.17
C GLY A 94 15.59 -6.00 7.88
N ARG A 95 15.77 -7.31 7.65
CA ARG A 95 15.29 -8.03 6.46
C ARG A 95 14.21 -9.03 6.85
N ASP A 96 13.44 -9.47 5.85
CA ASP A 96 12.39 -10.49 6.01
C ASP A 96 11.42 -10.15 7.16
N ILE A 97 11.05 -8.87 7.25
CA ILE A 97 10.21 -8.37 8.33
C ILE A 97 8.74 -8.78 8.11
N THR A 98 8.01 -8.94 9.22
CA THR A 98 6.56 -9.09 9.21
C THR A 98 5.92 -7.78 9.62
N LEU A 99 4.98 -7.28 8.84
CA LEU A 99 4.06 -6.23 9.26
C LEU A 99 2.79 -6.90 9.81
N TYR A 100 2.46 -6.62 11.06
CA TYR A 100 1.38 -7.34 11.74
C TYR A 100 0.01 -6.71 11.49
N GLY A 101 -1.01 -7.54 11.31
CA GLY A 101 -2.40 -7.07 11.42
C GLY A 101 -2.84 -6.98 12.88
N ALA A 102 -4.02 -6.38 13.11
CA ALA A 102 -4.70 -6.51 14.41
C ALA A 102 -5.04 -7.98 14.71
N SER A 103 -5.26 -8.80 13.67
CA SER A 103 -5.32 -10.26 13.74
C SER A 103 -4.19 -10.92 12.92
N PRO A 104 -3.67 -12.09 13.35
CA PRO A 104 -2.58 -12.78 12.63
C PRO A 104 -2.88 -13.17 11.18
N GLU A 105 -4.16 -13.31 10.81
CA GLU A 105 -4.59 -13.60 9.43
C GLU A 105 -4.28 -12.46 8.43
N HIS A 106 -3.96 -11.27 8.94
CA HIS A 106 -3.58 -10.11 8.15
C HIS A 106 -2.10 -9.74 8.30
N ASP A 107 -1.27 -10.64 8.83
CA ASP A 107 0.17 -10.46 8.88
C ASP A 107 0.77 -10.53 7.46
N LEU A 108 1.64 -9.56 7.13
CA LEU A 108 2.25 -9.41 5.81
C LEU A 108 3.74 -9.73 5.88
N GLN A 109 4.15 -10.71 5.09
CA GLN A 109 5.55 -11.10 4.99
C GLN A 109 6.25 -10.24 3.93
N LEU A 110 7.17 -9.37 4.35
CA LEU A 110 8.01 -8.57 3.46
C LEU A 110 9.36 -9.26 3.28
N SER A 111 9.31 -10.43 2.63
CA SER A 111 10.48 -11.27 2.30
C SER A 111 10.54 -11.52 0.81
N GLY A 112 11.77 -11.52 0.27
CA GLY A 112 12.01 -11.70 -1.16
C GLY A 112 11.12 -10.80 -2.02
N ASN A 113 10.36 -11.42 -2.91
CA ASN A 113 9.50 -10.80 -3.92
C ASN A 113 8.00 -10.92 -3.61
N LYS A 114 7.62 -11.24 -2.36
CA LYS A 114 6.22 -11.37 -1.95
C LYS A 114 5.50 -10.03 -2.01
N VAL A 115 4.57 -9.90 -2.96
CA VAL A 115 3.85 -8.64 -3.22
C VAL A 115 2.52 -8.55 -2.48
N HIS A 116 2.24 -7.36 -1.94
CA HIS A 116 0.99 -7.00 -1.28
C HIS A 116 0.50 -5.65 -1.78
N PHE A 117 -0.80 -5.55 -2.06
CA PHE A 117 -1.43 -4.31 -2.53
C PHE A 117 -2.15 -3.63 -1.38
N GLY A 118 -2.10 -2.31 -1.33
CA GLY A 118 -2.80 -1.56 -0.29
C GLY A 118 -3.15 -0.15 -0.72
N THR A 119 -3.83 0.53 0.18
CA THR A 119 -4.19 1.94 0.01
C THR A 119 -2.98 2.83 0.28
N ALA A 120 -3.12 4.14 0.04
CA ALA A 120 -2.28 5.24 0.52
C ALA A 120 -2.77 6.54 -0.16
N GLY A 121 -1.98 7.61 -0.09
CA GLY A 121 -2.21 8.86 -0.80
C GLY A 121 -2.20 10.04 0.15
N ALA A 122 -3.24 10.16 0.98
CA ALA A 122 -3.59 11.36 1.74
C ALA A 122 -4.29 12.45 0.91
N ALA A 123 -5.27 12.04 0.10
CA ALA A 123 -6.17 12.99 -0.57
C ALA A 123 -6.89 13.90 0.43
N VAL A 124 -7.20 15.13 -0.01
CA VAL A 124 -7.93 16.12 0.79
C VAL A 124 -9.40 16.23 0.39
N HIS A 125 -9.80 15.51 -0.67
CA HIS A 125 -11.18 15.49 -1.14
C HIS A 125 -11.72 14.08 -1.33
N ILE A 126 -13.03 13.93 -1.10
CA ILE A 126 -13.84 12.78 -1.48
C ILE A 126 -14.65 13.14 -2.73
N LEU A 127 -14.59 12.26 -3.72
CA LEU A 127 -15.45 12.28 -4.90
C LEU A 127 -16.75 11.51 -4.62
N ASP A 128 -17.88 12.14 -4.90
CA ASP A 128 -19.13 11.44 -5.19
C ASP A 128 -19.20 11.20 -6.71
N PRO A 129 -19.10 9.93 -7.18
CA PRO A 129 -19.05 9.64 -8.62
C PRO A 129 -20.42 9.76 -9.29
N THR A 130 -21.51 9.85 -8.52
CA THR A 130 -22.89 9.95 -9.04
C THR A 130 -23.19 11.37 -9.49
N ASN A 131 -22.91 12.36 -8.65
CA ASN A 131 -23.09 13.78 -8.99
C ASN A 131 -21.81 14.43 -9.58
N ARG A 132 -20.66 13.75 -9.47
CA ARG A 132 -19.33 14.20 -9.92
C ARG A 132 -18.83 15.44 -9.16
N GLU A 133 -19.14 15.52 -7.88
CA GLU A 133 -18.72 16.61 -7.02
C GLU A 133 -17.64 16.15 -6.05
N TYR A 134 -16.70 17.06 -5.78
CA TYR A 134 -15.69 16.90 -4.75
C TYR A 134 -16.08 17.69 -3.51
N ARG A 135 -15.85 17.10 -2.34
CA ARG A 135 -15.95 17.77 -1.04
C ARG A 135 -14.72 17.48 -0.20
N GLU A 136 -14.43 18.33 0.77
CA GLU A 136 -13.38 18.05 1.76
C GLU A 136 -13.62 16.71 2.47
N SER A 137 -12.52 16.01 2.75
CA SER A 137 -12.53 14.72 3.43
C SER A 137 -12.58 14.87 4.95
N THR A 138 -13.24 13.94 5.63
CA THR A 138 -13.46 13.98 7.08
C THR A 138 -12.91 12.75 7.79
N SER A 139 -12.76 12.83 9.12
CA SER A 139 -12.44 11.68 9.97
C SER A 139 -13.44 10.53 9.84
N ALA A 140 -14.72 10.84 9.62
CA ALA A 140 -15.76 9.84 9.35
C ALA A 140 -15.55 9.14 8.00
N ASP A 141 -15.11 9.86 6.98
CA ASP A 141 -14.77 9.26 5.68
C ASP A 141 -13.59 8.30 5.82
N LEU A 142 -12.59 8.64 6.64
CA LEU A 142 -11.41 7.79 6.82
C LEU A 142 -11.79 6.46 7.45
N PHE A 143 -12.65 6.51 8.47
CA PHE A 143 -13.21 5.32 9.11
C PHE A 143 -14.04 4.49 8.13
N ASP A 144 -14.89 5.13 7.31
CA ASP A 144 -15.72 4.44 6.32
C ASP A 144 -14.86 3.80 5.21
N ILE A 145 -13.78 4.45 4.76
CA ILE A 145 -12.80 3.86 3.83
C ILE A 145 -12.12 2.63 4.45
N ALA A 146 -11.65 2.74 5.70
CA ALA A 146 -11.00 1.62 6.39
C ALA A 146 -11.95 0.42 6.50
N ARG A 147 -13.23 0.65 6.84
CA ARG A 147 -14.28 -0.38 6.88
C ARG A 147 -14.52 -1.04 5.53
N ILE A 148 -14.58 -0.25 4.46
CA ILE A 148 -14.70 -0.80 3.11
C ILE A 148 -13.51 -1.69 2.83
N CYS A 149 -12.30 -1.17 3.02
CA CYS A 149 -11.07 -1.91 2.77
C CYS A 149 -10.98 -3.19 3.59
N ASP A 150 -11.47 -3.22 4.83
CA ASP A 150 -11.50 -4.42 5.68
C ASP A 150 -12.21 -5.62 5.02
N THR A 151 -13.26 -5.35 4.24
CA THR A 151 -14.05 -6.38 3.54
C THR A 151 -13.49 -6.80 2.18
N LEU A 152 -12.54 -6.04 1.63
CA LEU A 152 -12.04 -6.22 0.27
C LEU A 152 -10.82 -7.15 0.25
N GLU A 153 -10.96 -8.33 -0.35
CA GLU A 153 -9.98 -9.43 -0.28
C GLU A 153 -8.61 -9.08 -0.87
N HIS A 154 -8.58 -8.25 -1.92
CA HIS A 154 -7.37 -7.98 -2.72
C HIS A 154 -6.71 -6.64 -2.34
N ILE A 155 -7.20 -5.97 -1.30
CA ILE A 155 -6.52 -4.89 -0.61
C ILE A 155 -5.95 -5.49 0.68
N HIS A 156 -4.65 -5.75 0.74
CA HIS A 156 -4.04 -6.53 1.81
C HIS A 156 -3.67 -5.70 3.05
N PHE A 157 -3.46 -4.38 2.90
CA PHE A 157 -3.15 -3.45 3.99
C PHE A 157 -3.82 -2.09 3.81
N PHE A 158 -3.93 -1.34 4.90
CA PHE A 158 -4.56 -0.02 4.92
C PHE A 158 -3.58 1.08 5.34
N GLN A 159 -3.00 1.79 4.38
CA GLN A 159 -2.34 3.07 4.65
C GLN A 159 -3.39 4.18 4.62
N ARG A 160 -3.32 5.17 5.52
CA ARG A 160 -4.23 6.34 5.51
C ARG A 160 -4.41 6.91 4.10
N SER A 161 -5.65 6.89 3.60
CA SER A 161 -5.95 7.34 2.24
C SER A 161 -6.19 8.84 2.12
N ILE A 162 -6.59 9.49 3.22
CA ILE A 162 -7.00 10.89 3.24
C ILE A 162 -6.40 11.69 4.40
N VAL A 163 -6.46 13.01 4.28
CA VAL A 163 -6.29 13.98 5.38
C VAL A 163 -7.67 14.28 5.97
N CYS A 164 -7.82 14.25 7.29
CA CYS A 164 -9.07 14.61 7.97
C CYS A 164 -9.20 16.15 8.04
N ARG A 165 -9.83 16.76 7.04
CA ARG A 165 -9.94 18.22 6.88
C ARG A 165 -10.96 18.87 7.82
N ASP A 166 -11.75 18.06 8.51
CA ASP A 166 -12.63 18.45 9.61
C ASP A 166 -11.87 18.73 10.93
N LEU A 167 -10.57 18.43 11.00
CA LEU A 167 -9.73 18.62 12.18
C LEU A 167 -8.63 19.64 11.89
N GLU A 168 -8.76 20.84 12.45
CA GLU A 168 -7.79 21.93 12.24
C GLU A 168 -6.54 21.81 13.12
N ASP A 169 -6.69 21.27 14.34
CA ASP A 169 -5.57 21.01 15.23
C ASP A 169 -4.77 19.79 14.76
N VAL A 170 -3.48 20.00 14.48
CA VAL A 170 -2.61 18.97 13.90
C VAL A 170 -2.41 17.77 14.83
N ARG A 171 -2.34 18.00 16.14
CA ARG A 171 -2.22 16.90 17.13
C ARG A 171 -3.49 16.05 17.13
N GLU A 172 -4.66 16.68 17.15
CA GLU A 172 -5.92 15.96 17.07
C GLU A 172 -6.09 15.25 15.72
N MET A 173 -5.71 15.88 14.61
CA MET A 173 -5.76 15.28 13.28
C MET A 173 -4.92 14.00 13.21
N ASP A 174 -3.67 14.05 13.65
CA ASP A 174 -2.77 12.89 13.66
C ASP A 174 -3.32 11.74 14.53
N PHE A 175 -3.74 12.08 15.76
CA PHE A 175 -4.28 11.10 16.70
C PHE A 175 -5.55 10.43 16.14
N ASN A 176 -6.51 11.23 15.66
CA ASN A 176 -7.76 10.72 15.12
C ASN A 176 -7.58 9.99 13.81
N THR A 177 -6.60 10.36 12.98
CA THR A 177 -6.24 9.61 11.77
C THR A 177 -5.79 8.20 12.14
N CYS A 178 -4.88 8.07 13.10
CA CYS A 178 -4.43 6.77 13.59
C CYS A 178 -5.60 5.97 14.18
N TYR A 179 -6.36 6.56 15.10
CA TYR A 179 -7.51 5.94 15.77
C TYR A 179 -8.57 5.45 14.76
N ALA A 180 -9.03 6.32 13.84
CA ALA A 180 -10.04 5.98 12.85
C ALA A 180 -9.60 4.81 11.95
N SER A 181 -8.34 4.81 11.54
CA SER A 181 -7.77 3.77 10.70
C SER A 181 -7.76 2.41 11.40
N ILE A 182 -7.20 2.34 12.62
CA ILE A 182 -7.12 1.09 13.39
C ILE A 182 -8.48 0.63 13.94
N SER A 183 -9.46 1.52 14.10
CA SER A 183 -10.83 1.12 14.41
C SER A 183 -11.54 0.50 13.21
N GLY A 184 -11.25 0.97 12.00
CA GLY A 184 -12.00 0.64 10.80
C GLY A 184 -11.54 -0.63 10.08
N THR A 185 -10.37 -1.19 10.40
CA THR A 185 -9.88 -2.43 9.78
C THR A 185 -9.01 -3.26 10.72
N LYS A 186 -9.03 -4.58 10.53
CA LYS A 186 -8.14 -5.54 11.20
C LYS A 186 -6.81 -5.75 10.47
N LYS A 187 -6.68 -5.20 9.26
CA LYS A 187 -5.47 -5.30 8.45
C LYS A 187 -4.33 -4.50 9.06
N HIS A 188 -3.10 -4.75 8.61
CA HIS A 188 -1.99 -3.87 8.98
C HIS A 188 -2.33 -2.42 8.58
N VAL A 189 -2.17 -1.49 9.51
CA VAL A 189 -2.43 -0.08 9.28
C VAL A 189 -1.12 0.67 9.14
N GLY A 190 -1.05 1.61 8.21
CA GLY A 190 0.01 2.61 8.25
C GLY A 190 -0.52 4.04 8.23
N THR A 191 0.15 4.90 8.99
CA THR A 191 -0.22 6.30 9.19
C THR A 191 1.01 7.21 9.14
N SER A 192 0.85 8.50 9.35
CA SER A 192 1.95 9.45 9.50
C SER A 192 1.68 10.38 10.66
N PHE A 193 2.73 10.99 11.20
CA PHE A 193 2.64 11.97 12.26
C PHE A 193 3.46 13.20 11.89
N SER A 194 2.94 14.36 12.28
CA SER A 194 3.51 15.67 11.98
C SER A 194 4.59 16.08 12.97
N PHE A 195 4.49 15.63 14.23
CA PHE A 195 5.41 15.95 15.32
C PHE A 195 5.74 14.73 16.19
N PRO A 196 6.93 14.65 16.80
CA PRO A 196 7.35 13.51 17.64
C PRO A 196 6.43 13.28 18.84
N ASP A 197 5.95 14.35 19.49
CA ASP A 197 5.03 14.23 20.63
C ASP A 197 3.70 13.56 20.23
N ASN A 198 3.27 13.71 18.97
CA ASN A 198 2.08 13.04 18.45
C ASN A 198 2.34 11.54 18.25
N VAL A 199 3.57 11.16 17.88
CA VAL A 199 4.00 9.75 17.81
C VAL A 199 3.94 9.13 19.19
N ASP A 200 4.49 9.80 20.21
CA ASP A 200 4.50 9.33 21.59
C ASP A 200 3.08 9.20 22.16
N GLU A 201 2.19 10.15 21.85
CA GLU A 201 0.78 10.05 22.22
C GLU A 201 0.05 8.90 21.53
N ALA A 202 0.27 8.69 20.23
CA ALA A 202 -0.30 7.56 19.51
C ALA A 202 0.24 6.21 20.05
N LEU A 203 1.52 6.12 20.40
CA LEU A 203 2.11 4.93 21.03
C LEU A 203 1.43 4.59 22.35
N ARG A 204 1.11 5.57 23.20
CA ARG A 204 0.35 5.31 24.44
C ARG A 204 -1.01 4.69 24.16
N MET A 205 -1.73 5.17 23.14
CA MET A 205 -2.99 4.55 22.70
C MET A 205 -2.76 3.13 22.15
N LEU A 206 -1.74 2.93 21.31
CA LEU A 206 -1.42 1.63 20.72
C LEU A 206 -1.02 0.59 21.78
N HIS A 207 -0.32 1.00 22.84
CA HIS A 207 0.00 0.15 23.98
C HIS A 207 -1.26 -0.30 24.74
N LEU A 208 -2.25 0.59 24.90
CA LEU A 208 -3.55 0.22 25.51
C LEU A 208 -4.28 -0.80 24.65
N ILE A 209 -4.34 -0.60 23.33
CA ILE A 209 -4.99 -1.52 22.38
C ILE A 209 -4.28 -2.87 22.34
N ALA A 210 -2.94 -2.88 22.35
CA ALA A 210 -2.14 -4.10 22.43
C ALA A 210 -2.21 -4.79 23.80
N GLY A 211 -2.68 -4.08 24.83
CA GLY A 211 -2.72 -4.51 26.24
C GLY A 211 -1.44 -4.21 27.04
N SER A 212 -0.32 -3.93 26.39
CA SER A 212 0.91 -3.39 27.01
C SER A 212 1.93 -2.93 25.96
N GLU A 213 2.94 -2.15 26.37
CA GLU A 213 4.10 -1.83 25.52
C GLU A 213 4.84 -3.10 25.07
N LYS A 214 4.96 -4.10 25.94
CA LYS A 214 5.62 -5.37 25.59
C LYS A 214 4.88 -6.08 24.46
N ALA A 215 3.56 -6.20 24.57
CA ALA A 215 2.72 -6.83 23.55
C ALA A 215 2.78 -6.05 22.22
N TRP A 216 2.78 -4.72 22.28
CA TRP A 216 2.97 -3.87 21.11
C TRP A 216 4.32 -4.14 20.42
N ARG A 217 5.43 -4.18 21.15
CA ARG A 217 6.76 -4.41 20.58
C ARG A 217 6.93 -5.81 19.98
N GLU A 218 6.21 -6.81 20.48
CA GLU A 218 6.19 -8.16 19.92
C GLU A 218 5.40 -8.23 18.59
N ARG A 219 4.32 -7.44 18.46
CA ARG A 219 3.45 -7.42 17.27
C ARG A 219 2.98 -6.00 16.92
N PRO A 220 3.86 -5.12 16.40
CA PRO A 220 3.45 -3.77 16.01
C PRO A 220 2.51 -3.83 14.81
N PHE A 221 1.23 -3.56 15.05
CA PHE A 221 0.17 -3.61 14.03
C PHE A 221 -0.06 -2.28 13.30
N VAL A 222 0.76 -1.27 13.61
CA VAL A 222 0.82 0.02 12.92
C VAL A 222 2.23 0.29 12.42
N SER A 223 2.37 0.71 11.17
CA SER A 223 3.60 1.31 10.63
C SER A 223 3.44 2.81 10.45
N MET A 224 4.57 3.51 10.33
CA MET A 224 4.59 4.94 10.08
C MET A 224 5.27 5.25 8.76
N SER A 225 4.58 5.94 7.86
CA SER A 225 5.20 6.57 6.69
C SER A 225 5.85 7.89 7.07
N VAL A 226 7.13 8.02 6.72
CA VAL A 226 7.91 9.21 7.03
C VAL A 226 8.55 9.76 5.77
N CYS A 227 8.06 10.93 5.33
CA CYS A 227 8.73 11.78 4.35
C CYS A 227 9.93 12.48 5.00
N HIS A 228 10.88 11.67 5.48
CA HIS A 228 12.09 12.10 6.19
C HIS A 228 13.00 12.97 5.32
N VAL A 229 12.76 13.00 4.00
CA VAL A 229 13.46 13.86 3.07
C VAL A 229 12.51 14.85 2.38
N VAL A 230 13.04 16.04 2.11
CA VAL A 230 12.48 17.01 1.17
C VAL A 230 13.42 17.05 -0.04
N PRO A 231 13.09 16.35 -1.14
CA PRO A 231 13.93 16.33 -2.32
C PRO A 231 14.16 17.74 -2.90
N PRO A 232 15.36 18.03 -3.42
CA PRO A 232 16.50 17.12 -3.57
C PRO A 232 17.45 17.13 -2.36
N LEU A 233 17.76 15.92 -1.85
CA LEU A 233 18.86 15.64 -0.90
C LEU A 233 18.87 16.51 0.37
N LYS A 234 17.71 16.69 1.02
CA LYS A 234 17.59 17.37 2.32
C LYS A 234 16.76 16.54 3.27
N PHE A 235 17.13 16.47 4.53
CA PHE A 235 16.23 15.95 5.56
C PHE A 235 15.10 16.96 5.85
N ALA A 236 13.90 16.43 6.10
CA ALA A 236 12.81 17.17 6.74
C ALA A 236 13.02 17.09 8.25
N GLU A 237 13.18 18.24 8.91
CA GLU A 237 13.54 18.29 10.34
C GLU A 237 12.49 17.62 11.23
N GLU A 238 11.22 18.03 11.13
CA GLU A 238 10.13 17.47 11.93
C GLU A 238 9.88 15.99 11.61
N ALA A 239 9.89 15.61 10.33
CA ALA A 239 9.71 14.22 9.93
C ALA A 239 10.87 13.34 10.43
N SER A 240 12.10 13.87 10.49
CA SER A 240 13.26 13.17 11.06
C SER A 240 13.13 13.00 12.57
N ALA A 241 12.54 13.96 13.28
CA ALA A 241 12.23 13.81 14.70
C ALA A 241 11.13 12.76 14.93
N CYS A 242 10.07 12.73 14.10
CA CYS A 242 9.07 11.66 14.11
C CYS A 242 9.70 10.29 13.85
N LEU A 243 10.64 10.19 12.88
CA LEU A 243 11.39 8.97 12.59
C LEU A 243 12.08 8.44 13.85
N GLU A 244 12.81 9.29 14.57
CA GLU A 244 13.46 8.91 15.82
C GLU A 244 12.49 8.37 16.86
N ALA A 245 11.39 9.09 17.10
CA ALA A 245 10.36 8.69 18.05
C ALA A 245 9.76 7.33 17.66
N GLY A 246 9.43 7.14 16.38
CA GLY A 246 8.89 5.88 15.87
C GLY A 246 9.85 4.70 16.01
N VAL A 247 11.13 4.88 15.65
CA VAL A 247 12.16 3.84 15.77
C VAL A 247 12.36 3.43 17.23
N ARG A 248 12.44 4.40 18.16
CA ARG A 248 12.55 4.14 19.60
C ARG A 248 11.28 3.47 20.16
N GLY A 249 10.11 3.88 19.68
CA GLY A 249 8.80 3.29 19.98
C GLY A 249 8.56 1.89 19.42
N GLY A 250 9.44 1.39 18.55
CA GLY A 250 9.29 0.08 17.92
C GLY A 250 8.27 0.05 16.78
N ILE A 251 7.94 1.19 16.19
CA ILE A 251 7.10 1.30 15.00
C ILE A 251 7.94 0.94 13.76
N PRO A 252 7.50 0.03 12.88
CA PRO A 252 8.09 -0.11 11.55
C PRO A 252 7.96 1.19 10.75
N VAL A 253 9.05 1.68 10.18
CA VAL A 253 9.07 2.97 9.47
C VAL A 253 9.23 2.78 7.97
N LEU A 254 8.34 3.38 7.18
CA LEU A 254 8.49 3.52 5.74
C LEU A 254 9.28 4.80 5.45
N LEU A 255 10.48 4.64 4.90
CA LEU A 255 11.38 5.73 4.55
C LEU A 255 11.04 6.24 3.16
N LEU A 256 10.33 7.37 3.08
CA LEU A 256 9.83 7.92 1.83
C LEU A 256 10.77 8.96 1.23
N SER A 257 11.17 8.75 -0.02
CA SER A 257 11.70 9.77 -0.93
C SER A 257 10.71 10.00 -2.06
N ALA A 258 10.16 11.22 -2.12
CA ALA A 258 9.06 11.62 -3.01
C ALA A 258 9.48 12.73 -4.00
N GLY A 259 10.60 12.52 -4.70
CA GLY A 259 11.13 13.50 -5.67
C GLY A 259 10.35 13.48 -6.97
N GLN A 260 10.11 14.64 -7.58
CA GLN A 260 9.41 14.75 -8.87
C GLN A 260 10.41 14.89 -10.02
N ALA A 261 10.43 13.90 -10.92
CA ALA A 261 11.27 13.88 -12.11
C ALA A 261 10.97 15.12 -12.98
N GLY A 262 11.98 15.97 -13.14
CA GLY A 262 11.88 17.23 -13.88
C GLY A 262 11.53 18.45 -13.03
N ALA A 263 11.31 18.28 -11.73
CA ALA A 263 11.09 19.38 -10.78
C ALA A 263 12.05 19.31 -9.58
N THR A 264 11.81 18.38 -8.65
CA THR A 264 12.64 18.20 -7.42
C THR A 264 13.58 17.00 -7.50
N SER A 265 13.64 16.35 -8.66
CA SER A 265 14.56 15.29 -9.03
C SER A 265 14.92 15.43 -10.52
N PRO A 266 16.09 14.96 -11.00
CA PRO A 266 16.45 15.05 -12.41
C PRO A 266 15.39 14.46 -13.35
N ALA A 267 15.16 15.12 -14.49
CA ALA A 267 14.17 14.69 -15.48
C ALA A 267 14.46 13.29 -16.08
N THR A 268 15.73 12.88 -16.15
CA THR A 268 16.10 11.55 -16.61
C THR A 268 15.71 10.50 -15.57
N LEU A 269 14.85 9.54 -15.93
CA LEU A 269 14.34 8.51 -15.01
C LEU A 269 15.45 7.75 -14.25
N ALA A 270 16.55 7.37 -14.92
CA ALA A 270 17.65 6.68 -14.24
C ALA A 270 18.31 7.53 -13.14
N ARG A 271 18.47 8.84 -13.36
CA ARG A 271 19.00 9.77 -12.34
C ARG A 271 17.98 10.02 -11.24
N CYS A 272 16.69 10.00 -11.57
CA CYS A 272 15.62 10.06 -10.59
C CYS A 272 15.65 8.84 -9.63
N VAL A 273 15.87 7.64 -10.17
CA VAL A 273 16.09 6.42 -9.37
C VAL A 273 17.32 6.57 -8.49
N VAL A 274 18.45 7.05 -9.02
CA VAL A 274 19.69 7.27 -8.24
C VAL A 274 19.43 8.20 -7.06
N GLN A 275 18.77 9.35 -7.27
CA GLN A 275 18.48 10.29 -6.19
C GLN A 275 17.56 9.66 -5.14
N ALA A 276 16.46 9.03 -5.56
CA ALA A 276 15.50 8.44 -4.64
C ALA A 276 16.14 7.33 -3.79
N VAL A 277 16.94 6.46 -4.41
CA VAL A 277 17.67 5.39 -3.70
C VAL A 277 18.69 5.99 -2.72
N ALA A 278 19.43 7.02 -3.11
CA ALA A 278 20.38 7.70 -2.22
C ALA A 278 19.69 8.26 -0.99
N GLU A 279 18.60 9.01 -1.17
CA GLU A 279 17.83 9.61 -0.08
C GLU A 279 17.30 8.54 0.90
N VAL A 280 16.75 7.44 0.39
CA VAL A 280 16.24 6.36 1.26
C VAL A 280 17.38 5.62 1.97
N LEU A 281 18.53 5.40 1.33
CA LEU A 281 19.69 4.79 2.00
C LEU A 281 20.27 5.69 3.09
N ALA A 282 20.24 7.02 2.94
CA ALA A 282 20.60 7.94 4.01
C ALA A 282 19.66 7.78 5.22
N GLY A 283 18.34 7.66 4.98
CA GLY A 283 17.36 7.31 6.01
C GLY A 283 17.62 5.96 6.67
N LEU A 284 18.01 4.94 5.90
CA LEU A 284 18.32 3.61 6.42
C LEU A 284 19.55 3.61 7.34
N VAL A 285 20.62 4.33 6.96
CA VAL A 285 21.77 4.58 7.84
C VAL A 285 21.30 5.24 9.13
N TYR A 286 20.43 6.24 9.03
CA TYR A 286 19.95 6.94 10.21
C TYR A 286 19.17 6.01 11.15
N VAL A 287 18.24 5.22 10.62
CA VAL A 287 17.50 4.21 11.40
C VAL A 287 18.46 3.24 12.11
N ASN A 288 19.42 2.68 11.38
CA ASN A 288 20.40 1.74 11.94
C ASN A 288 21.32 2.39 12.99
N ALA A 289 21.62 3.68 12.86
CA ALA A 289 22.40 4.44 13.84
C ALA A 289 21.62 4.67 15.14
N ILE A 290 20.28 4.81 15.07
CA ILE A 290 19.41 4.90 16.26
C ILE A 290 19.26 3.52 16.90
N LYS A 291 18.94 2.51 16.10
CA LYS A 291 18.73 1.12 16.55
C LYS A 291 19.04 0.17 15.40
N GLU A 292 20.15 -0.55 15.54
CA GLU A 292 20.58 -1.55 14.58
C GLU A 292 19.47 -2.57 14.27
N GLY A 293 19.19 -2.80 12.99
CA GLY A 293 18.20 -3.78 12.55
C GLY A 293 16.74 -3.39 12.81
N ALA A 294 16.46 -2.15 13.20
CA ALA A 294 15.09 -1.68 13.34
C ALA A 294 14.30 -1.83 12.02
N PRO A 295 13.02 -2.24 12.05
CA PRO A 295 12.23 -2.44 10.83
C PRO A 295 12.07 -1.15 10.02
N ALA A 296 12.74 -1.09 8.86
CA ALA A 296 12.67 0.03 7.93
C ALA A 296 12.29 -0.48 6.54
N ILE A 297 11.23 0.08 5.97
CA ILE A 297 10.76 -0.24 4.62
C ILE A 297 11.41 0.75 3.65
N PHE A 298 12.09 0.21 2.65
CA PHE A 298 12.78 0.95 1.59
C PHE A 298 11.75 1.55 0.61
N GLY A 299 11.39 2.83 0.84
CA GLY A 299 10.29 3.53 0.19
C GLY A 299 10.71 4.53 -0.88
N THR A 300 11.22 4.06 -2.02
CA THR A 300 11.60 4.93 -3.15
C THR A 300 10.39 5.27 -4.02
N TRP A 301 9.81 6.46 -3.84
CA TRP A 301 8.58 6.91 -4.50
C TRP A 301 8.79 8.15 -5.38
N PRO A 302 9.75 8.15 -6.32
CA PRO A 302 9.84 9.26 -7.25
C PRO A 302 8.57 9.36 -8.12
N PHE A 303 8.07 10.57 -8.29
CA PHE A 303 6.91 10.87 -9.13
C PHE A 303 7.34 11.52 -10.45
N VAL A 304 6.45 11.54 -11.42
CA VAL A 304 6.65 12.22 -12.71
C VAL A 304 5.84 13.51 -12.76
N SER A 305 6.43 14.59 -13.28
CA SER A 305 5.71 15.83 -13.59
C SER A 305 5.33 15.86 -15.08
N ASP A 306 4.10 16.25 -15.40
CA ASP A 306 3.75 16.68 -16.75
C ASP A 306 4.42 18.04 -17.01
N LEU A 307 5.52 18.02 -17.76
CA LEU A 307 6.33 19.21 -18.02
C LEU A 307 5.61 20.31 -18.81
N ARG A 308 4.44 20.02 -19.40
CA ARG A 308 3.61 21.01 -20.11
C ARG A 308 2.77 21.84 -19.15
N THR A 309 2.32 21.22 -18.06
CA THR A 309 1.38 21.83 -17.09
C THR A 309 2.02 22.11 -15.73
N GLY A 310 3.15 21.47 -15.43
CA GLY A 310 3.78 21.45 -14.12
C GLY A 310 3.05 20.58 -13.09
N SER A 311 1.95 19.91 -13.48
CA SER A 311 1.20 19.04 -12.57
C SER A 311 1.90 17.70 -12.37
N MET A 312 1.67 17.06 -11.23
CA MET A 312 2.07 15.67 -11.03
C MET A 312 1.26 14.76 -11.95
N SER A 313 1.90 13.78 -12.58
CA SER A 313 1.27 12.74 -13.41
C SER A 313 1.60 11.37 -12.86
N GLY A 314 0.69 10.86 -12.04
CA GLY A 314 0.85 9.57 -11.39
C GLY A 314 0.32 8.42 -12.24
N GLY A 315 -0.57 8.73 -13.19
CA GLY A 315 -1.12 7.76 -14.11
C GLY A 315 -0.25 7.49 -15.33
N SER A 316 0.91 8.12 -15.52
CA SER A 316 1.71 8.04 -16.76
C SER A 316 2.45 6.72 -16.97
N GLY A 317 2.82 6.42 -18.22
CA GLY A 317 3.65 5.27 -18.56
C GLY A 317 5.08 5.38 -17.99
N GLU A 318 5.61 6.60 -17.93
CA GLU A 318 6.88 6.93 -17.28
C GLU A 318 6.83 6.60 -15.78
N GLN A 319 5.73 6.94 -15.10
CA GLN A 319 5.52 6.58 -13.69
C GLN A 319 5.54 5.06 -13.51
N ALA A 320 4.87 4.31 -14.38
CA ALA A 320 4.82 2.86 -14.30
C ALA A 320 6.21 2.20 -14.38
N VAL A 321 7.03 2.62 -15.36
CA VAL A 321 8.39 2.07 -15.55
C VAL A 321 9.34 2.53 -14.45
N LEU A 322 9.19 3.77 -13.99
CA LEU A 322 9.99 4.34 -12.90
C LEU A 322 9.77 3.57 -11.58
N MET A 323 8.51 3.30 -11.23
CA MET A 323 8.17 2.52 -10.03
C MET A 323 8.67 1.07 -10.11
N ALA A 324 8.54 0.43 -11.28
CA ALA A 324 9.10 -0.90 -11.48
C ALA A 324 10.64 -0.93 -11.36
N ALA A 325 11.34 0.11 -11.83
CA ALA A 325 12.80 0.23 -11.67
C ALA A 325 13.19 0.40 -10.20
N CYS A 326 12.42 1.17 -9.42
CA CYS A 326 12.56 1.28 -7.97
C CYS A 326 12.34 -0.06 -7.26
N GLY A 327 11.32 -0.83 -7.63
CA GLY A 327 11.09 -2.19 -7.12
C GLY A 327 12.26 -3.14 -7.43
N GLN A 328 12.82 -3.05 -8.64
CA GLN A 328 13.99 -3.84 -9.02
C GLN A 328 15.25 -3.45 -8.20
N MET A 329 15.46 -2.16 -7.91
CA MET A 329 16.55 -1.73 -7.04
C MET A 329 16.36 -2.19 -5.58
N ALA A 330 15.11 -2.23 -5.09
CA ALA A 330 14.84 -2.81 -3.78
C ALA A 330 15.24 -4.29 -3.71
N GLN A 331 14.95 -5.07 -4.76
CA GLN A 331 15.39 -6.46 -4.89
C GLN A 331 16.91 -6.57 -4.97
N PHE A 332 17.58 -5.68 -5.70
CA PHE A 332 19.05 -5.63 -5.74
C PHE A 332 19.67 -5.48 -4.34
N TYR A 333 19.05 -4.68 -3.47
CA TYR A 333 19.48 -4.53 -2.08
C TYR A 333 18.93 -5.60 -1.13
N ASN A 334 18.01 -6.46 -1.57
CA ASN A 334 17.24 -7.44 -0.78
C ASN A 334 16.47 -6.83 0.43
N LEU A 335 16.06 -5.56 0.33
CA LEU A 335 15.42 -4.84 1.43
C LEU A 335 13.89 -4.97 1.37
N PRO A 336 13.19 -5.04 2.52
CA PRO A 336 11.73 -4.93 2.53
C PRO A 336 11.35 -3.58 1.95
N SER A 337 10.40 -3.56 1.01
CA SER A 337 10.24 -2.42 0.10
C SER A 337 8.81 -1.98 -0.11
N GLY A 338 8.68 -0.69 -0.42
CA GLY A 338 7.42 -0.05 -0.73
C GLY A 338 7.55 0.86 -1.95
N ILE A 339 6.68 0.69 -2.94
CA ILE A 339 6.59 1.60 -4.10
C ILE A 339 5.14 2.06 -4.29
N ALA A 340 4.97 3.18 -4.97
CA ALA A 340 3.66 3.75 -5.31
C ALA A 340 3.16 3.22 -6.65
N ALA A 341 1.87 2.89 -6.78
CA ALA A 341 1.21 2.64 -8.06
C ALA A 341 -0.32 2.71 -7.91
N GLY A 342 -1.06 3.00 -8.98
CA GLY A 342 -2.53 2.99 -8.93
C GLY A 342 -3.18 4.33 -8.57
N MET A 343 -2.40 5.39 -8.46
CA MET A 343 -2.94 6.75 -8.60
C MET A 343 -3.19 7.06 -10.07
N THR A 344 -4.32 7.72 -10.36
CA THR A 344 -4.68 8.15 -11.71
C THR A 344 -4.82 9.66 -11.79
N ASP A 345 -4.54 10.20 -12.96
CA ASP A 345 -4.76 11.60 -13.27
C ASP A 345 -6.23 11.88 -13.63
N SER A 346 -7.04 10.83 -13.86
CA SER A 346 -8.49 10.95 -14.05
C SER A 346 -9.17 11.51 -12.80
N LYS A 347 -10.26 12.25 -13.01
CA LYS A 347 -11.02 12.89 -11.92
C LYS A 347 -12.18 12.01 -11.46
N ILE A 348 -12.46 10.91 -12.15
CA ILE A 348 -13.59 10.02 -11.90
C ILE A 348 -13.21 8.57 -12.27
N PRO A 349 -13.92 7.55 -11.77
CA PRO A 349 -13.71 6.14 -12.15
C PRO A 349 -14.21 5.82 -13.56
N ASP A 350 -13.58 6.41 -14.57
CA ASP A 350 -13.85 6.20 -15.98
C ASP A 350 -12.83 5.28 -16.66
N ALA A 351 -12.86 5.23 -18.00
CA ALA A 351 -11.91 4.46 -18.78
C ALA A 351 -10.46 4.89 -18.54
N GLN A 352 -10.20 6.20 -18.35
CA GLN A 352 -8.87 6.71 -18.02
C GLN A 352 -8.38 6.17 -16.68
N SER A 353 -9.21 6.27 -15.63
CA SER A 353 -8.88 5.66 -14.34
C SER A 353 -8.58 4.16 -14.50
N GLY A 354 -9.39 3.44 -15.27
CA GLY A 354 -9.21 2.00 -15.48
C GLY A 354 -7.88 1.64 -16.13
N TYR A 355 -7.52 2.27 -17.25
CA TYR A 355 -6.29 1.88 -17.97
C TYR A 355 -5.03 2.37 -17.25
N GLU A 356 -5.01 3.57 -16.68
CA GLU A 356 -3.81 4.12 -16.00
C GLU A 356 -3.46 3.28 -14.77
N LYS A 357 -4.47 2.98 -13.94
CA LYS A 357 -4.29 2.07 -12.79
C LYS A 357 -3.91 0.66 -13.25
N GLY A 358 -4.56 0.17 -14.30
CA GLY A 358 -4.32 -1.16 -14.85
C GLY A 358 -2.84 -1.42 -15.17
N TYR A 359 -2.19 -0.54 -15.95
CA TYR A 359 -0.78 -0.76 -16.28
C TYR A 359 0.19 -0.38 -15.15
N THR A 360 -0.08 0.70 -14.40
CA THR A 360 0.86 1.14 -13.34
C THR A 360 0.96 0.08 -12.25
N VAL A 361 -0.18 -0.42 -11.78
CA VAL A 361 -0.24 -1.46 -10.74
C VAL A 361 0.26 -2.80 -11.26
N SER A 362 0.00 -3.15 -12.52
CA SER A 362 0.54 -4.38 -13.12
C SER A 362 2.07 -4.37 -13.13
N LEU A 363 2.69 -3.31 -13.64
CA LEU A 363 4.15 -3.21 -13.73
C LEU A 363 4.80 -3.19 -12.35
N ALA A 364 4.21 -2.45 -11.40
CA ALA A 364 4.66 -2.43 -10.02
C ALA A 364 4.52 -3.80 -9.35
N GLY A 365 3.37 -4.46 -9.50
CA GLY A 365 3.08 -5.78 -8.94
C GLY A 365 3.99 -6.89 -9.48
N HIS A 366 4.51 -6.73 -10.71
CA HIS A 366 5.47 -7.67 -11.32
C HIS A 366 6.94 -7.31 -11.08
N SER A 367 7.25 -6.19 -10.40
CA SER A 367 8.62 -5.67 -10.27
C SER A 367 9.48 -6.34 -9.19
N GLY A 368 8.86 -7.05 -8.25
CA GLY A 368 9.54 -7.60 -7.08
C GLY A 368 9.35 -6.81 -5.78
N ALA A 369 8.75 -5.62 -5.82
CA ALA A 369 8.49 -4.85 -4.59
C ALA A 369 7.50 -5.57 -3.65
N ASN A 370 7.61 -5.33 -2.34
CA ASN A 370 6.77 -6.03 -1.36
C ASN A 370 5.43 -5.33 -1.10
N LEU A 371 5.43 -4.01 -0.96
CA LEU A 371 4.22 -3.22 -0.74
C LEU A 371 3.99 -2.30 -1.94
N ILE A 372 2.84 -2.45 -2.57
CA ILE A 372 2.36 -1.55 -3.62
C ILE A 372 1.31 -0.65 -2.99
N TYR A 373 1.73 0.59 -2.72
CA TYR A 373 0.90 1.64 -2.14
C TYR A 373 0.07 2.35 -3.20
N GLU A 374 -1.00 3.04 -2.79
CA GLU A 374 -1.96 3.76 -3.66
C GLU A 374 -2.70 2.88 -4.67
N SER A 375 -2.66 1.55 -4.49
CA SER A 375 -3.18 0.58 -5.45
C SER A 375 -4.70 0.62 -5.62
N ALA A 376 -5.40 1.35 -4.75
CA ALA A 376 -6.86 1.49 -4.78
C ALA A 376 -7.33 2.88 -4.32
N GLY A 377 -8.44 3.34 -4.91
CA GLY A 377 -9.27 4.44 -4.42
C GLY A 377 -8.87 5.85 -4.86
N MET A 378 -7.62 6.06 -5.27
CA MET A 378 -7.06 7.38 -5.56
C MET A 378 -7.41 7.89 -6.97
N HIS A 379 -7.61 9.20 -7.07
CA HIS A 379 -7.96 9.98 -8.27
C HIS A 379 -7.33 11.36 -8.23
N ALA A 380 -7.42 12.09 -9.35
CA ALA A 380 -7.01 13.48 -9.51
C ALA A 380 -5.57 13.72 -9.02
N SER A 381 -4.65 12.81 -9.37
CA SER A 381 -3.24 12.91 -9.02
C SER A 381 -3.04 13.07 -7.50
N LEU A 382 -3.63 12.14 -6.73
CA LEU A 382 -3.66 12.09 -5.26
C LEU A 382 -4.49 13.15 -4.54
N LEU A 383 -5.20 14.04 -5.25
CA LEU A 383 -6.04 15.06 -4.60
C LEU A 383 -7.46 14.57 -4.29
N GLY A 384 -7.86 13.43 -4.87
CA GLY A 384 -9.21 12.88 -4.76
C GLY A 384 -9.21 11.42 -4.36
N CYS A 385 -10.23 11.01 -3.60
CA CYS A 385 -10.49 9.64 -3.23
C CYS A 385 -11.97 9.30 -3.46
N CYS A 386 -12.28 8.09 -3.94
CA CYS A 386 -13.65 7.65 -4.24
C CYS A 386 -13.94 6.29 -3.60
N LEU A 387 -15.05 6.18 -2.86
CA LEU A 387 -15.40 4.95 -2.14
C LEU A 387 -15.67 3.79 -3.09
N GLU A 388 -16.42 4.04 -4.15
CA GLU A 388 -16.74 3.07 -5.21
C GLU A 388 -15.46 2.57 -5.90
N SER A 389 -14.44 3.42 -5.99
CA SER A 389 -13.18 3.04 -6.62
C SER A 389 -12.42 2.01 -5.81
N TYR A 390 -12.52 1.94 -4.48
CA TYR A 390 -11.93 0.82 -3.73
C TYR A 390 -12.54 -0.52 -4.12
N VAL A 391 -13.85 -0.57 -4.33
CA VAL A 391 -14.56 -1.78 -4.75
C VAL A 391 -14.19 -2.17 -6.18
N ILE A 392 -14.13 -1.21 -7.09
CA ILE A 392 -13.70 -1.43 -8.48
C ILE A 392 -12.25 -1.88 -8.54
N ASP A 393 -11.37 -1.17 -7.84
CA ASP A 393 -9.94 -1.43 -7.82
C ASP A 393 -9.66 -2.79 -7.15
N ASN A 394 -10.46 -3.25 -6.18
CA ASN A 394 -10.33 -4.61 -5.63
C ASN A 394 -10.43 -5.70 -6.71
N ASP A 395 -11.35 -5.59 -7.67
CA ASP A 395 -11.44 -6.54 -8.78
C ASP A 395 -10.20 -6.48 -9.68
N MET A 396 -9.71 -5.27 -9.94
CA MET A 396 -8.47 -5.05 -10.70
C MET A 396 -7.28 -5.67 -9.97
N LEU A 397 -7.12 -5.44 -8.68
CA LEU A 397 -6.02 -5.96 -7.86
C LEU A 397 -6.04 -7.48 -7.80
N GLY A 398 -7.21 -8.10 -7.66
CA GLY A 398 -7.33 -9.55 -7.75
C GLY A 398 -6.86 -10.08 -9.11
N ALA A 399 -7.30 -9.45 -10.19
CA ALA A 399 -6.91 -9.84 -11.55
C ALA A 399 -5.40 -9.68 -11.77
N ILE A 400 -4.81 -8.57 -11.30
CA ILE A 400 -3.36 -8.34 -11.37
C ILE A 400 -2.61 -9.38 -10.54
N ASN A 401 -3.03 -9.64 -9.31
CA ASN A 401 -2.41 -10.66 -8.46
C ASN A 401 -2.49 -12.06 -9.13
N ARG A 402 -3.55 -12.33 -9.91
CA ARG A 402 -3.68 -13.58 -10.68
C ARG A 402 -2.66 -13.65 -11.81
N THR A 403 -2.30 -12.52 -12.41
CA THR A 403 -1.20 -12.48 -13.39
C THR A 403 0.16 -12.69 -12.73
N VAL A 404 0.36 -12.18 -11.50
CA VAL A 404 1.59 -12.40 -10.73
C VAL A 404 1.78 -13.89 -10.39
N ARG A 405 0.71 -14.58 -9.98
CA ARG A 405 0.72 -16.04 -9.71
C ARG A 405 1.20 -16.89 -10.91
N GLY A 406 1.02 -16.42 -12.14
CA GLY A 406 1.46 -17.15 -13.34
C GLY A 406 0.66 -18.42 -13.65
N ILE A 407 1.32 -19.45 -14.19
CA ILE A 407 0.71 -20.74 -14.55
C ILE A 407 1.47 -21.85 -13.85
N GLU A 408 0.79 -22.67 -13.06
CA GLU A 408 1.38 -23.85 -12.43
C GLU A 408 1.60 -24.97 -13.44
N VAL A 409 2.85 -25.42 -13.54
CA VAL A 409 3.24 -26.56 -14.37
C VAL A 409 3.65 -27.72 -13.46
N SER A 410 2.87 -28.79 -13.48
CA SER A 410 3.13 -30.03 -12.76
C SER A 410 2.68 -31.24 -13.60
N ALA A 411 3.02 -32.45 -13.16
CA ALA A 411 2.53 -33.66 -13.80
C ALA A 411 0.98 -33.72 -13.83
N GLU A 412 0.32 -33.17 -12.81
CA GLU A 412 -1.13 -33.09 -12.73
C GLU A 412 -1.70 -32.05 -13.71
N THR A 413 -1.16 -30.82 -13.75
CA THR A 413 -1.68 -29.76 -14.63
C THR A 413 -1.38 -30.02 -16.11
N LEU A 414 -0.38 -30.85 -16.41
CA LEU A 414 -0.06 -31.33 -17.76
C LEU A 414 -0.73 -32.65 -18.14
N SER A 415 -1.59 -33.22 -17.26
CA SER A 415 -2.31 -34.45 -17.60
C SER A 415 -3.14 -34.26 -18.87
N LEU A 416 -2.96 -35.16 -19.83
CA LEU A 416 -3.69 -35.15 -21.10
C LEU A 416 -5.03 -35.90 -21.01
N GLU A 417 -5.33 -36.54 -19.88
CA GLU A 417 -6.55 -37.34 -19.71
C GLU A 417 -7.82 -36.53 -19.94
N PRO A 418 -8.01 -35.32 -19.36
CA PRO A 418 -9.18 -34.49 -19.66
C PRO A 418 -9.35 -34.22 -21.15
N ILE A 419 -8.23 -34.01 -21.88
CA ILE A 419 -8.25 -33.77 -23.33
C ILE A 419 -8.70 -35.04 -24.06
N ARG A 420 -8.18 -36.20 -23.68
CA ARG A 420 -8.60 -37.50 -24.25
C ARG A 420 -10.08 -37.76 -23.98
N ASP A 421 -10.52 -37.65 -22.73
CA ASP A 421 -11.88 -37.92 -22.29
C ASP A 421 -12.89 -37.10 -23.10
N VAL A 422 -12.62 -35.81 -23.30
CA VAL A 422 -13.54 -34.91 -24.01
C VAL A 422 -13.47 -35.06 -25.53
N CYS A 423 -12.29 -35.27 -26.10
CA CYS A 423 -12.10 -35.28 -27.56
C CYS A 423 -12.34 -36.66 -28.20
N LEU A 424 -12.06 -37.76 -27.51
CA LEU A 424 -12.24 -39.11 -28.06
C LEU A 424 -13.63 -39.66 -27.75
N ASP A 425 -14.11 -39.46 -26.52
CA ASP A 425 -15.30 -40.14 -26.00
C ASP A 425 -16.41 -39.18 -25.48
N GLY A 426 -16.12 -37.88 -25.43
CA GLY A 426 -16.95 -36.88 -24.74
C GLY A 426 -17.78 -35.97 -25.64
N PRO A 427 -18.46 -34.96 -25.05
CA PRO A 427 -19.39 -34.07 -25.75
C PRO A 427 -18.70 -32.98 -26.60
N GLY A 428 -17.38 -33.03 -26.76
CA GLY A 428 -16.60 -32.00 -27.47
C GLY A 428 -16.45 -30.67 -26.72
N HIS A 429 -16.79 -30.61 -25.44
CA HIS A 429 -16.57 -29.43 -24.58
C HIS A 429 -16.32 -29.82 -23.10
N TYR A 430 -15.68 -28.94 -22.33
CA TYR A 430 -15.28 -29.21 -20.95
C TYR A 430 -16.25 -28.71 -19.87
N LEU A 431 -17.35 -28.02 -20.22
CA LEU A 431 -18.23 -27.34 -19.25
C LEU A 431 -18.79 -28.23 -18.13
N GLY A 432 -19.01 -29.52 -18.40
CA GLY A 432 -19.48 -30.50 -17.42
C GLY A 432 -18.40 -31.44 -16.90
N HIS A 433 -17.15 -31.26 -17.32
CA HIS A 433 -16.04 -32.13 -16.96
C HIS A 433 -15.63 -31.92 -15.50
N GLU A 434 -15.32 -33.00 -14.77
CA GLU A 434 -14.99 -32.94 -13.34
C GLU A 434 -13.82 -32.00 -13.07
N GLN A 435 -12.76 -32.07 -13.89
CA GLN A 435 -11.61 -31.17 -13.79
C GLN A 435 -12.01 -29.68 -13.89
N THR A 436 -12.93 -29.33 -14.79
CA THR A 436 -13.36 -27.93 -14.92
C THR A 436 -14.10 -27.48 -13.67
N LEU A 437 -14.95 -28.34 -13.10
CA LEU A 437 -15.68 -28.04 -11.88
C LEU A 437 -14.75 -27.90 -10.66
N SER A 438 -13.74 -28.76 -10.54
CA SER A 438 -12.76 -28.70 -9.43
C SER A 438 -11.83 -27.49 -9.53
N ARG A 439 -11.43 -27.10 -10.75
CA ARG A 439 -10.55 -25.95 -11.01
C ARG A 439 -11.27 -24.61 -10.99
N MET A 440 -12.60 -24.62 -11.13
CA MET A 440 -13.42 -23.40 -11.23
C MET A 440 -13.14 -22.39 -10.10
N GLN A 441 -12.89 -22.87 -8.88
CA GLN A 441 -12.65 -22.01 -7.72
C GLN A 441 -11.17 -21.83 -7.38
N SER A 442 -10.28 -22.73 -7.83
CA SER A 442 -8.85 -22.68 -7.52
C SER A 442 -8.02 -21.90 -8.54
N ASP A 443 -8.47 -21.84 -9.80
CA ASP A 443 -7.67 -21.30 -10.91
C ASP A 443 -8.27 -20.00 -11.49
N TYR A 444 -9.58 -19.84 -11.37
CA TYR A 444 -10.33 -18.72 -11.95
C TYR A 444 -10.75 -17.71 -10.88
N LEU A 445 -10.46 -16.44 -11.14
CA LEU A 445 -10.92 -15.35 -10.31
C LEU A 445 -12.25 -14.78 -10.85
N TYR A 446 -13.18 -14.55 -9.92
CA TYR A 446 -14.48 -13.96 -10.20
C TYR A 446 -14.54 -12.54 -9.64
N PRO A 447 -14.86 -11.55 -10.48
CA PRO A 447 -14.99 -10.17 -10.03
C PRO A 447 -16.23 -9.99 -9.15
N LEU A 448 -16.15 -9.07 -8.20
CA LEU A 448 -17.23 -8.63 -7.33
C LEU A 448 -18.22 -7.72 -8.07
N VAL A 449 -17.72 -6.79 -8.90
CA VAL A 449 -18.51 -5.79 -9.63
C VAL A 449 -18.25 -5.78 -11.14
N GLY A 450 -17.22 -6.45 -11.63
CA GLY A 450 -17.05 -6.71 -13.07
C GLY A 450 -18.17 -7.58 -13.64
N ASP A 451 -18.81 -7.13 -14.73
CA ASP A 451 -19.86 -7.89 -15.42
C ASP A 451 -19.25 -8.78 -16.53
N ARG A 452 -19.63 -10.06 -16.54
CA ARG A 452 -19.25 -11.06 -17.55
C ARG A 452 -20.48 -11.82 -18.08
N GLU A 453 -21.68 -11.30 -17.86
CA GLU A 453 -22.93 -11.88 -18.34
C GLU A 453 -23.11 -11.60 -19.84
N ASN A 454 -24.02 -12.33 -20.48
CA ASN A 454 -24.39 -12.03 -21.86
C ASN A 454 -25.26 -10.77 -21.94
N ILE A 455 -25.29 -10.17 -23.15
CA ILE A 455 -25.96 -8.89 -23.41
C ILE A 455 -27.43 -8.89 -22.99
N ASN A 456 -28.19 -9.94 -23.31
CA ASN A 456 -29.62 -9.99 -22.97
C ASN A 456 -29.83 -10.01 -21.46
N ASN A 457 -29.05 -10.81 -20.74
CA ASN A 457 -29.10 -10.86 -19.27
C ASN A 457 -28.73 -9.50 -18.65
N TRP A 458 -27.73 -8.79 -19.19
CA TRP A 458 -27.32 -7.48 -18.70
C TRP A 458 -28.41 -6.41 -18.93
N ILE A 459 -29.06 -6.44 -20.10
CA ILE A 459 -30.21 -5.57 -20.41
C ILE A 459 -31.37 -5.84 -19.45
N GLU A 460 -31.74 -7.11 -19.26
CA GLU A 460 -32.82 -7.51 -18.33
C GLU A 460 -32.52 -7.13 -16.87
N GLN A 461 -31.24 -7.06 -16.49
CA GLN A 461 -30.79 -6.65 -15.16
C GLN A 461 -30.62 -5.12 -15.01
N GLY A 462 -31.06 -4.33 -16.00
CA GLY A 462 -31.10 -2.87 -15.92
C GLY A 462 -29.91 -2.14 -16.54
N SER A 463 -29.08 -2.81 -17.32
CA SER A 463 -27.99 -2.18 -18.10
C SER A 463 -27.01 -1.35 -17.25
N THR A 464 -26.66 -1.86 -16.07
CA THR A 464 -25.83 -1.10 -15.12
C THR A 464 -24.38 -0.95 -15.59
N ASP A 465 -23.74 0.16 -15.21
CA ASP A 465 -22.29 0.31 -15.29
C ASP A 465 -21.59 -0.17 -14.01
N VAL A 466 -20.25 -0.15 -14.03
CA VAL A 466 -19.44 -0.64 -12.90
C VAL A 466 -19.53 0.25 -11.66
N ILE A 467 -19.72 1.56 -11.85
CA ILE A 467 -19.82 2.53 -10.75
C ILE A 467 -21.13 2.28 -10.00
N GLN A 468 -22.24 2.08 -10.71
CA GLN A 468 -23.54 1.77 -10.13
C GLN A 468 -23.50 0.48 -9.30
N ARG A 469 -22.83 -0.57 -9.81
CA ARG A 469 -22.67 -1.82 -9.05
C ARG A 469 -21.77 -1.65 -7.82
N ALA A 470 -20.68 -0.89 -7.95
CA ALA A 470 -19.82 -0.56 -6.83
C ALA A 470 -20.53 0.27 -5.75
N HIS A 471 -21.37 1.23 -6.14
CA HIS A 471 -22.15 2.06 -5.22
C HIS A 471 -23.10 1.21 -4.34
N ILE A 472 -23.78 0.22 -4.94
CA ILE A 472 -24.61 -0.73 -4.19
C ILE A 472 -23.77 -1.47 -3.14
N LYS A 473 -22.57 -1.92 -3.52
CA LYS A 473 -21.69 -2.66 -2.61
C LYS A 473 -21.12 -1.78 -1.49
N VAL A 474 -20.73 -0.54 -1.79
CA VAL A 474 -20.31 0.43 -0.79
C VAL A 474 -21.42 0.63 0.24
N LYS A 475 -22.65 0.88 -0.20
CA LYS A 475 -23.80 1.06 0.69
C LYS A 475 -24.04 -0.16 1.58
N GLU A 476 -24.03 -1.37 1.00
CA GLU A 476 -24.18 -2.63 1.72
C GLU A 476 -23.12 -2.77 2.84
N ILE A 477 -21.85 -2.46 2.53
CA ILE A 477 -20.76 -2.56 3.51
C ILE A 477 -20.93 -1.52 4.63
N LEU A 478 -21.22 -0.27 4.28
CA LEU A 478 -21.36 0.81 5.26
C LEU A 478 -22.58 0.65 6.18
N GLU A 479 -23.60 -0.09 5.75
CA GLU A 479 -24.76 -0.46 6.58
C GLU A 479 -24.47 -1.62 7.53
N ASN A 480 -23.63 -2.59 7.15
CA ASN A 480 -23.54 -3.88 7.85
C ASN A 480 -22.20 -4.18 8.53
N HIS A 481 -21.09 -3.59 8.08
CA HIS A 481 -19.75 -3.98 8.54
C HIS A 481 -19.16 -2.99 9.54
N PHE A 482 -18.99 -3.40 10.79
CA PHE A 482 -18.39 -2.58 11.86
C PHE A 482 -17.39 -3.45 12.64
N PRO A 483 -16.08 -3.34 12.34
CA PRO A 483 -15.06 -4.10 13.06
C PRO A 483 -15.05 -3.80 14.55
N LYS A 484 -14.81 -4.84 15.35
CA LYS A 484 -14.64 -4.76 16.80
C LYS A 484 -13.22 -5.21 17.14
N ASN A 485 -12.29 -4.26 17.05
CA ASN A 485 -10.86 -4.56 17.15
C ASN A 485 -10.34 -4.56 18.59
N TRP A 486 -11.03 -3.90 19.52
CA TRP A 486 -10.75 -3.91 20.95
C TRP A 486 -12.05 -3.88 21.77
N SER A 487 -11.93 -4.02 23.10
CA SER A 487 -13.08 -4.05 24.00
C SER A 487 -13.68 -2.65 24.23
N GLU A 488 -14.97 -2.60 24.58
CA GLU A 488 -15.65 -1.35 24.95
C GLU A 488 -14.96 -0.62 26.12
N GLU A 489 -14.40 -1.38 27.06
CA GLU A 489 -13.62 -0.86 28.18
C GLU A 489 -12.33 -0.16 27.72
N THR A 490 -11.57 -0.77 26.82
CA THR A 490 -10.38 -0.15 26.22
C THR A 490 -10.76 1.11 25.45
N ASP A 491 -11.86 1.06 24.69
CA ASP A 491 -12.38 2.22 23.96
C ASP A 491 -12.74 3.38 24.89
N GLN A 492 -13.40 3.07 26.01
CA GLN A 492 -13.77 4.07 27.01
C GLN A 492 -12.53 4.74 27.63
N ILE A 493 -11.52 3.95 28.02
CA ILE A 493 -10.26 4.47 28.54
C ILE A 493 -9.59 5.40 27.53
N ILE A 494 -9.54 5.01 26.26
CA ILE A 494 -8.93 5.84 25.21
C ILE A 494 -9.67 7.17 25.06
N ARG A 495 -11.01 7.15 25.01
CA ARG A 495 -11.82 8.36 24.87
C ARG A 495 -11.74 9.29 26.08
N GLU A 496 -11.51 8.76 27.27
CA GLU A 496 -11.33 9.56 28.49
C GLU A 496 -9.94 10.22 28.55
N GLN A 497 -8.90 9.55 28.02
CA GLN A 497 -7.52 10.01 28.13
C GLN A 497 -7.02 10.82 26.92
N PHE A 498 -7.63 10.64 25.74
CA PHE A 498 -7.14 11.17 24.47
C PHE A 498 -8.23 11.89 23.67
N PRO A 499 -7.87 12.78 22.72
CA PRO A 499 -8.83 13.63 22.02
C PRO A 499 -9.55 12.89 20.87
N VAL A 500 -10.27 11.80 21.15
CA VAL A 500 -11.08 11.10 20.14
C VAL A 500 -12.26 11.96 19.73
N ARG A 501 -12.35 12.28 18.43
CA ARG A 501 -13.38 13.15 17.83
C ARG A 501 -14.47 12.39 17.10
N ILE A 502 -14.20 11.17 16.60
CA ILE A 502 -15.25 10.36 15.95
C ILE A 502 -16.26 9.88 17.01
N PRO A 503 -17.55 10.23 16.87
CA PRO A 503 -18.58 9.82 17.82
C PRO A 503 -18.81 8.30 17.81
N ARG A 504 -19.11 7.70 18.98
CA ARG A 504 -19.39 6.25 19.12
C ARG A 504 -20.50 5.76 18.17
N ASN A 505 -21.57 6.54 18.02
CA ASN A 505 -22.71 6.19 17.16
C ASN A 505 -22.37 6.18 15.66
N ARG A 506 -21.25 6.77 15.23
CA ARG A 506 -20.75 6.63 13.85
C ARG A 506 -20.01 5.33 13.63
N MET A 507 -19.54 4.71 14.71
CA MET A 507 -18.73 3.49 14.73
C MET A 507 -19.54 2.22 15.05
N GLN A 508 -20.86 2.36 15.14
CA GLN A 508 -21.79 1.28 15.41
C GLN A 508 -22.92 1.30 14.37
N PRO A 509 -23.60 0.15 14.13
CA PRO A 509 -24.83 0.14 13.35
C PRO A 509 -25.80 1.19 13.89
N ARG A 510 -26.45 1.95 13.00
CA ARG A 510 -27.51 2.86 13.44
C ARG A 510 -28.70 2.02 13.87
N ASP A 511 -29.15 2.18 15.11
CA ASP A 511 -30.43 1.64 15.55
C ASP A 511 -31.52 2.33 14.73
N ILE A 512 -32.07 1.61 13.75
CA ILE A 512 -33.28 2.04 13.03
C ILE A 512 -34.45 1.68 13.94
N SER A 513 -34.73 2.53 14.93
CA SER A 513 -35.97 2.46 15.73
C SER A 513 -37.13 3.07 14.98
#